data_AF-A0A7S1DFJ0-F1
#
_entry.id   AF-A0A7S1DFJ0-F1
#
_cell.length_a   1.000
_cell.length_b   1.000
_cell.length_c   1.000
_cell.angle_alpha   90.00
_cell.angle_beta   90.00
_cell.angle_gamma   90.00
#
_symmetry.space_group_name_H-M   'P 1'
#
loop_
_entity.id
_entity.type
_entity.pdbx_description
1 polymer ?
#
loop_
_entity_poly.entity_id
_entity_poly.type
_entity_poly.pdbx_seq_one_letter_code
_entity_poly.pdbx_strand_id
1 'polypeptide(L)'
;VAVSMVDLQQLHLLAGVIAGGESAPLIDGSLFRSIRGVETKVALVQHAEAMKTMKGFIIGQKRPECNSALKAIAQAAANTDGPAAAEQSECVCQTIAKVPGLLDAVIVKMRDDVDAVRLVNNLAANSEEVALLFVRHQASIQALKEACQHFKLHAFGVINHLSRCEEAAKVLVRDGFVAQVLLPSLEKSHPTLSSEHEATMARGTLALANLTGSGMEGCLPDNRHVLATIVKVLDHAARGVRLASITWLPPAVLFGLRNMTGDPRVCATLVECGLASVLAGILRWGGCGQEA
;
A
#
# COMPACT_ATOMS: atom_id res chain seq x y z
N VAL A 1 -11.16 15.51 -10.65
CA VAL A 1 -12.56 15.96 -10.58
C VAL A 1 -12.58 17.09 -9.57
N ALA A 2 -13.01 18.29 -9.94
CA ALA A 2 -13.11 19.38 -8.99
C ALA A 2 -14.11 19.00 -7.89
N VAL A 3 -13.69 19.07 -6.62
CA VAL A 3 -14.57 18.86 -5.46
C VAL A 3 -15.57 20.00 -5.43
N SER A 4 -16.87 19.68 -5.29
CA SER A 4 -17.88 20.73 -5.18
C SER A 4 -17.80 21.38 -3.80
N MET A 5 -18.08 22.69 -3.72
CA MET A 5 -18.22 23.38 -2.42
C MET A 5 -19.24 22.69 -1.50
N VAL A 6 -20.23 22.02 -2.08
CA VAL A 6 -21.25 21.25 -1.37
C VAL A 6 -20.63 20.03 -0.66
N ASP A 7 -19.72 19.31 -1.31
CA ASP A 7 -19.04 18.15 -0.72
C ASP A 7 -18.20 18.57 0.51
N LEU A 8 -17.51 19.71 0.41
CA LEU A 8 -16.68 20.23 1.49
C LEU A 8 -17.52 20.71 2.70
N GLN A 9 -18.62 21.43 2.45
CA GLN A 9 -19.55 21.84 3.50
C GLN A 9 -20.18 20.64 4.20
N GLN A 10 -20.60 19.63 3.42
CA GLN A 10 -21.14 18.39 3.97
C GLN A 10 -20.10 17.68 4.84
N LEU A 11 -18.85 17.56 4.39
CA LEU A 11 -17.80 16.95 5.18
C LEU A 11 -17.58 17.67 6.51
N HIS A 12 -17.50 19.01 6.51
CA HIS A 12 -17.34 19.77 7.76
C HIS A 12 -18.49 19.53 8.74
N LEU A 13 -19.73 19.47 8.25
CA LEU A 13 -20.89 19.15 9.08
C LEU A 13 -20.74 17.76 9.72
N LEU A 14 -20.42 16.74 8.92
CA LEU A 14 -20.27 15.35 9.39
C LEU A 14 -19.08 15.20 10.36
N ALA A 15 -17.97 15.89 10.10
CA ALA A 15 -16.81 15.93 11.00
C ALA A 15 -17.15 16.59 12.33
N GLY A 16 -17.95 17.66 12.32
CA GLY A 16 -18.46 18.31 13.53
C GLY A 16 -19.34 17.37 14.38
N VAL A 17 -20.24 16.62 13.74
CA VAL A 17 -21.08 15.62 14.42
C VAL A 17 -20.22 14.53 15.09
N ILE A 18 -19.19 14.04 14.39
CA ILE A 18 -18.25 13.05 14.95
C ILE A 18 -17.42 13.65 16.08
N ALA A 19 -16.97 14.90 15.96
CA ALA A 19 -16.27 15.58 17.04
C ALA A 19 -17.14 15.68 18.31
N GLY A 20 -18.47 15.77 18.16
CA GLY A 20 -19.44 15.69 19.25
C GLY A 20 -19.61 14.31 19.90
N GLY A 21 -18.93 13.26 19.41
CA GLY A 21 -19.01 11.90 19.95
C GLY A 21 -20.00 10.99 19.24
N GLU A 22 -20.68 11.46 18.19
CA GLU A 22 -21.66 10.66 17.46
C GLU A 22 -21.01 9.78 16.39
N SER A 23 -21.39 8.50 16.35
CA SER A 23 -20.88 7.52 15.38
C SER A 23 -21.81 7.29 14.19
N ALA A 24 -23.02 7.87 14.19
CA ALA A 24 -24.00 7.65 13.13
C ALA A 24 -23.44 7.94 11.72
N PRO A 25 -22.72 9.07 11.47
CA PRO A 25 -22.14 9.34 10.16
C PRO A 25 -21.09 8.34 9.68
N LEU A 26 -20.45 7.63 10.62
CA LEU A 26 -19.50 6.57 10.33
C LEU A 26 -20.23 5.28 9.97
N ILE A 27 -21.23 4.90 10.78
CA ILE A 27 -21.96 3.63 10.63
C ILE A 27 -22.79 3.62 9.34
N ASP A 28 -23.48 4.72 9.03
CA ASP A 28 -24.29 4.83 7.80
C ASP A 28 -23.45 5.10 6.53
N GLY A 29 -22.14 5.27 6.70
CA GLY A 29 -21.17 5.52 5.64
C GLY A 29 -21.30 6.90 4.97
N SER A 30 -22.07 7.83 5.52
CA SER A 30 -22.21 9.18 4.98
C SER A 30 -20.86 9.91 4.97
N LEU A 31 -20.08 9.83 6.06
CA LEU A 31 -18.73 10.40 6.08
C LEU A 31 -17.86 9.77 4.98
N PHE A 32 -17.83 8.44 4.89
CA PHE A 32 -17.02 7.73 3.89
C PHE A 32 -17.35 8.20 2.47
N ARG A 33 -18.64 8.37 2.15
CA ARG A 33 -19.09 8.84 0.83
C ARG A 33 -18.73 10.30 0.57
N SER A 34 -18.53 11.12 1.60
CA SER A 34 -18.13 12.53 1.49
C SER A 34 -16.61 12.74 1.37
N ILE A 35 -15.79 11.71 1.61
CA ILE A 35 -14.33 11.79 1.39
C ILE A 35 -14.03 11.53 -0.09
N ARG A 36 -14.12 12.60 -0.89
CA ARG A 36 -13.87 12.63 -2.34
C ARG A 36 -12.93 13.77 -2.71
N GLY A 37 -11.91 13.47 -3.50
CA GLY A 37 -10.89 14.47 -3.83
C GLY A 37 -9.95 14.74 -2.67
N VAL A 38 -8.88 15.48 -2.94
CA VAL A 38 -7.82 15.70 -1.96
C VAL A 38 -8.21 16.75 -0.92
N GLU A 39 -9.07 17.70 -1.31
CA GLU A 39 -9.55 18.79 -0.48
C GLU A 39 -10.37 18.28 0.72
N THR A 40 -11.27 17.31 0.48
CA THR A 40 -12.05 16.71 1.58
C THR A 40 -11.18 15.84 2.49
N LYS A 41 -10.16 15.17 1.96
CA LYS A 41 -9.21 14.39 2.77
C LYS A 41 -8.44 15.30 3.72
N VAL A 42 -7.91 16.41 3.18
CA VAL A 42 -7.23 17.45 3.96
C VAL A 42 -8.15 18.02 5.03
N ALA A 43 -9.38 18.41 4.66
CA ALA A 43 -10.34 18.97 5.60
C ALA A 43 -10.70 18.00 6.74
N LEU A 44 -10.84 16.70 6.46
CA LEU A 44 -11.11 15.70 7.49
C LEU A 44 -9.95 15.57 8.47
N VAL A 45 -8.71 15.41 7.97
CA VAL A 45 -7.56 15.18 8.85
C VAL A 45 -7.14 16.42 9.63
N GLN A 46 -7.46 17.61 9.13
CA GLN A 46 -7.29 18.87 9.85
C GLN A 46 -8.35 19.08 10.96
N HIS A 47 -9.46 18.34 10.94
CA HIS A 47 -10.47 18.40 11.99
C HIS A 47 -10.05 17.58 13.22
N ALA A 48 -9.12 18.11 14.01
CA ALA A 48 -8.43 17.41 15.11
C ALA A 48 -9.36 16.64 16.07
N GLU A 49 -10.46 17.25 16.54
CA GLU A 49 -11.38 16.56 17.45
C GLU A 49 -12.13 15.39 16.78
N ALA A 50 -12.42 15.47 15.48
CA ALA A 50 -13.04 14.36 14.75
C ALA A 50 -12.06 13.18 14.63
N MET A 51 -10.80 13.46 14.29
CA MET A 51 -9.73 12.45 14.25
C MET A 51 -9.50 11.80 15.61
N LYS A 52 -9.52 12.59 16.69
CA LYS A 52 -9.41 12.11 18.07
C LYS A 52 -10.60 11.24 18.47
N THR A 53 -11.83 11.61 18.11
CA THR A 53 -13.01 10.79 18.37
C THR A 53 -12.99 9.48 17.56
N MET A 54 -12.62 9.52 16.27
CA MET A 54 -12.46 8.30 15.47
C MET A 54 -11.40 7.35 16.07
N LYS A 55 -10.27 7.88 16.56
CA LYS A 55 -9.32 7.08 17.35
C LYS A 55 -9.98 6.45 18.57
N GLY A 56 -10.78 7.22 19.31
CA GLY A 56 -11.56 6.73 20.45
C GLY A 56 -12.45 5.53 20.09
N PHE A 57 -13.12 5.58 18.94
CA PHE A 57 -13.93 4.45 18.44
C PHE A 57 -13.09 3.22 18.09
N ILE A 58 -11.90 3.40 17.51
CA ILE A 58 -10.97 2.30 17.22
C ILE A 58 -10.51 1.61 18.52
N ILE A 59 -10.22 2.40 19.55
CA ILE A 59 -9.79 1.89 20.88
C ILE A 59 -10.96 1.23 21.63
N GLY A 60 -12.17 1.80 21.56
CA GLY A 60 -13.35 1.38 22.34
C GLY A 60 -13.95 0.01 21.96
N GLN A 61 -13.42 -0.66 20.94
CA GLN A 61 -13.74 -2.03 20.50
C GLN A 61 -15.20 -2.32 20.13
N LYS A 62 -16.10 -1.34 20.07
CA LYS A 62 -17.41 -1.54 19.45
C LYS A 62 -17.22 -1.73 17.94
N ARG A 63 -17.49 -2.95 17.46
CA ARG A 63 -17.11 -3.39 16.11
C ARG A 63 -17.61 -2.47 14.99
N PRO A 64 -18.88 -2.05 14.94
CA PRO A 64 -19.37 -1.19 13.86
C PRO A 64 -18.62 0.15 13.78
N GLU A 65 -18.43 0.81 14.93
CA GLU A 65 -17.77 2.11 15.02
C GLU A 65 -16.28 2.01 14.71
N CYS A 66 -15.59 0.99 15.23
CA CYS A 66 -14.19 0.72 14.95
C CYS A 66 -13.95 0.53 13.46
N ASN A 67 -14.70 -0.38 12.82
CA ASN A 67 -14.51 -0.71 11.41
C ASN A 67 -14.85 0.50 10.52
N SER A 68 -15.92 1.24 10.83
CA SER A 68 -16.28 2.43 10.07
C SER A 68 -15.27 3.57 10.22
N ALA A 69 -14.71 3.77 11.42
CA ALA A 69 -13.63 4.73 11.64
C ALA A 69 -12.36 4.35 10.84
N LEU A 70 -11.94 3.08 10.89
CA LEU A 70 -10.82 2.58 10.10
C LEU A 70 -11.04 2.78 8.60
N LYS A 71 -12.23 2.46 8.08
CA LYS A 71 -12.58 2.67 6.67
C LYS A 71 -12.51 4.14 6.26
N ALA A 72 -13.04 5.06 7.09
CA ALA A 72 -13.00 6.48 6.80
C ALA A 72 -11.56 7.02 6.76
N ILE A 73 -10.73 6.66 7.74
CA ILE A 73 -9.33 7.11 7.78
C ILE A 73 -8.53 6.46 6.65
N ALA A 74 -8.75 5.18 6.34
CA ALA A 74 -8.11 4.50 5.21
C ALA A 74 -8.46 5.16 3.87
N GLN A 75 -9.73 5.60 3.71
CA GLN A 75 -10.18 6.35 2.54
C GLN A 75 -9.51 7.73 2.45
N ALA A 76 -9.32 8.40 3.59
CA ALA A 76 -8.59 9.66 3.64
C ALA A 76 -7.11 9.47 3.25
N ALA A 77 -6.46 8.41 3.73
CA ALA A 77 -5.06 8.10 3.43
C ALA A 77 -4.84 7.58 1.99
N ALA A 78 -5.88 7.21 1.24
CA ALA A 78 -5.75 6.68 -0.10
C ALA A 78 -5.41 7.78 -1.11
N ASN A 79 -4.42 7.59 -1.98
CA ASN A 79 -4.19 8.48 -3.11
C ASN A 79 -5.02 8.00 -4.31
N THR A 80 -6.20 8.59 -4.46
CA THR A 80 -7.15 8.31 -5.55
C THR A 80 -7.25 9.46 -6.55
N ASP A 81 -6.56 10.57 -6.29
CA ASP A 81 -6.75 11.84 -6.99
C ASP A 81 -5.69 12.07 -8.09
N GLY A 82 -4.77 11.11 -8.23
CA GLY A 82 -3.77 11.05 -9.28
C GLY A 82 -2.44 11.71 -8.89
N PRO A 83 -1.48 11.76 -9.83
CA PRO A 83 -0.13 12.27 -9.56
C PRO A 83 -0.10 13.73 -9.11
N ALA A 84 -1.04 14.56 -9.58
CA ALA A 84 -1.11 15.99 -9.24
C ALA A 84 -1.45 16.26 -7.76
N ALA A 85 -1.99 15.27 -7.05
CA ALA A 85 -2.37 15.38 -5.64
C ALA A 85 -1.41 14.62 -4.70
N ALA A 86 -0.24 14.20 -5.19
CA ALA A 86 0.69 13.38 -4.43
C ALA A 86 1.21 14.08 -3.17
N GLU A 87 1.59 15.36 -3.28
CA GLU A 87 2.11 16.15 -2.16
C GLU A 87 1.07 16.33 -1.04
N GLN A 88 -0.17 16.65 -1.40
CA GLN A 88 -1.24 16.78 -0.42
C GLN A 88 -1.62 15.41 0.17
N SER A 89 -1.58 14.33 -0.62
CA SER A 89 -1.81 12.96 -0.12
C SER A 89 -0.74 12.54 0.90
N GLU A 90 0.51 12.94 0.67
CA GLU A 90 1.59 12.75 1.64
C GLU A 90 1.33 13.53 2.94
N CYS A 91 0.97 14.81 2.83
CA CYS A 91 0.62 15.65 3.98
C CYS A 91 -0.56 15.07 4.80
N VAL A 92 -1.57 14.54 4.12
CA VAL A 92 -2.70 13.84 4.75
C VAL A 92 -2.21 12.62 5.55
N CYS A 93 -1.34 11.79 4.96
CA CYS A 93 -0.80 10.61 5.64
C CYS A 93 0.06 10.98 6.85
N GLN A 94 0.93 11.99 6.73
CA GLN A 94 1.73 12.50 7.85
C GLN A 94 0.84 13.05 8.97
N THR A 95 -0.24 13.77 8.63
CA THR A 95 -1.19 14.31 9.61
C THR A 95 -1.89 13.18 10.38
N ILE A 96 -2.36 12.14 9.67
CA ILE A 96 -2.96 10.95 10.30
C ILE A 96 -1.96 10.28 11.25
N ALA A 97 -0.71 10.06 10.79
CA ALA A 97 0.32 9.40 11.59
C ALA A 97 0.72 10.19 12.85
N LYS A 98 0.59 11.53 12.82
CA LYS A 98 0.87 12.43 13.94
C LYS A 98 -0.27 12.52 14.97
N VAL A 99 -1.44 11.93 14.71
CA VAL A 99 -2.53 11.86 15.71
C VAL A 99 -2.06 10.98 16.89
N PRO A 100 -1.94 11.52 18.12
CA PRO A 100 -1.35 10.78 19.24
C PRO A 100 -2.10 9.49 19.55
N GLY A 101 -1.39 8.36 19.57
CA GLY A 101 -1.92 7.03 19.88
C GLY A 101 -2.74 6.38 18.77
N LEU A 102 -2.92 7.03 17.61
CA LEU A 102 -3.70 6.44 16.51
C LEU A 102 -2.94 5.27 15.87
N LEU A 103 -1.65 5.45 15.60
CA LEU A 103 -0.83 4.40 15.00
C LEU A 103 -0.75 3.16 15.90
N ASP A 104 -0.60 3.33 17.21
CA ASP A 104 -0.63 2.25 18.20
C ASP A 104 -1.95 1.45 18.11
N ALA A 105 -3.08 2.17 18.09
CA ALA A 105 -4.41 1.56 18.01
C ALA A 105 -4.60 0.78 16.70
N VAL A 106 -4.12 1.32 15.57
CA VAL A 106 -4.17 0.67 14.26
C VAL A 106 -3.29 -0.59 14.25
N ILE A 107 -2.08 -0.54 14.80
CA ILE A 107 -1.17 -1.68 14.89
C ILE A 107 -1.80 -2.83 15.68
N VAL A 108 -2.46 -2.54 16.79
CA VAL A 108 -3.19 -3.55 17.57
C VAL A 108 -4.28 -4.21 16.73
N LYS A 109 -5.00 -3.44 15.91
CA LYS A 109 -6.10 -3.91 15.05
C LYS A 109 -5.68 -4.64 13.79
N MET A 110 -4.43 -4.49 13.32
CA MET A 110 -3.96 -5.22 12.13
C MET A 110 -4.07 -6.75 12.24
N ARG A 111 -4.13 -7.27 13.47
CA ARG A 111 -4.21 -8.71 13.76
C ARG A 111 -5.55 -9.31 13.35
N ASP A 112 -6.63 -8.55 13.47
CA ASP A 112 -8.01 -9.04 13.33
C ASP A 112 -8.89 -8.16 12.41
N ASP A 113 -8.38 -7.04 11.91
CA ASP A 113 -9.12 -6.12 11.04
C ASP A 113 -8.36 -5.76 9.74
N VAL A 114 -8.96 -6.12 8.61
CA VAL A 114 -8.42 -5.85 7.28
C VAL A 114 -8.32 -4.36 6.95
N ASP A 115 -9.24 -3.53 7.47
CA ASP A 115 -9.24 -2.09 7.20
C ASP A 115 -8.10 -1.38 7.95
N ALA A 116 -7.63 -1.91 9.08
CA ALA A 116 -6.39 -1.46 9.71
C ALA A 116 -5.16 -1.75 8.83
N VAL A 117 -5.07 -2.94 8.23
CA VAL A 117 -3.99 -3.27 7.29
C VAL A 117 -4.05 -2.39 6.04
N ARG A 118 -5.26 -2.10 5.54
CA ARG A 118 -5.48 -1.17 4.42
C ARG A 118 -5.05 0.25 4.73
N LEU A 119 -5.34 0.74 5.94
CA LEU A 119 -4.88 2.05 6.38
C LEU A 119 -3.34 2.11 6.36
N VAL A 120 -2.66 1.14 6.98
CA VAL A 120 -1.18 1.09 6.97
C VAL A 120 -0.63 0.97 5.56
N ASN A 121 -1.26 0.18 4.69
CA ASN A 121 -0.88 0.07 3.29
C ASN A 121 -0.93 1.44 2.59
N ASN A 122 -2.00 2.20 2.81
CA ASN A 122 -2.17 3.53 2.20
C ASN A 122 -1.19 4.56 2.77
N LEU A 123 -0.95 4.53 4.08
CA LEU A 123 0.03 5.39 4.73
C LEU A 123 1.45 5.13 4.19
N ALA A 124 1.88 3.87 4.13
CA ALA A 124 3.19 3.48 3.61
C ALA A 124 3.32 3.72 2.09
N ALA A 125 2.22 3.66 1.35
CA ALA A 125 2.22 3.93 -0.09
C ALA A 125 2.53 5.39 -0.41
N ASN A 126 2.06 6.31 0.43
CA ASN A 126 2.01 7.76 0.15
C ASN A 126 2.97 8.59 0.99
N SER A 127 3.61 8.05 2.03
CA SER A 127 4.60 8.78 2.80
C SER A 127 5.73 7.88 3.30
N GLU A 128 6.96 8.20 2.88
CA GLU A 128 8.16 7.51 3.34
C GLU A 128 8.40 7.76 4.85
N GLU A 129 8.15 8.98 5.34
CA GLU A 129 8.24 9.30 6.77
C GLU A 129 7.33 8.40 7.61
N VAL A 130 6.09 8.16 7.15
CA VAL A 130 5.15 7.30 7.87
C VAL A 130 5.54 5.83 7.76
N ALA A 131 6.07 5.39 6.60
CA ALA A 131 6.63 4.04 6.45
C ALA A 131 7.77 3.80 7.47
N LEU A 132 8.67 4.77 7.64
CA LEU A 132 9.75 4.74 8.64
C LEU A 132 9.22 4.73 10.07
N LEU A 133 8.24 5.57 10.37
CA LEU A 133 7.60 5.61 11.69
C LEU A 133 6.98 4.24 12.03
N PHE A 134 6.29 3.62 11.08
CA PHE A 134 5.68 2.31 11.26
C PHE A 134 6.73 1.24 11.62
N VAL A 135 7.81 1.09 10.84
CA VAL A 135 8.82 0.04 11.11
C VAL A 135 9.64 0.28 12.38
N ARG A 136 9.73 1.54 12.85
CA ARG A 136 10.38 1.87 14.13
C ARG A 136 9.50 1.54 15.34
N HIS A 137 8.20 1.37 15.14
CA HIS A 137 7.28 1.03 16.22
C HIS A 137 7.45 -0.44 16.64
N GLN A 138 7.81 -0.69 17.90
CA GLN A 138 8.22 -2.01 18.40
C GLN A 138 7.25 -3.17 18.06
N ALA A 139 5.94 -2.92 18.11
CA ALA A 139 4.92 -3.94 17.87
C ALA A 139 4.53 -4.14 16.39
N SER A 140 4.95 -3.26 15.47
CA SER A 140 4.41 -3.21 14.11
C SER A 140 4.83 -4.40 13.25
N ILE A 141 6.07 -4.84 13.36
CA ILE A 141 6.64 -5.95 12.59
C ILE A 141 5.91 -7.26 12.91
N GLN A 142 5.69 -7.53 14.19
CA GLN A 142 4.97 -8.71 14.62
C GLN A 142 3.51 -8.67 14.19
N ALA A 143 2.84 -7.51 14.35
CA ALA A 143 1.46 -7.33 13.88
C ALA A 143 1.35 -7.52 12.36
N LEU A 144 2.32 -7.05 11.57
CA LEU A 144 2.33 -7.25 10.12
C LEU A 144 2.54 -8.72 9.74
N LYS A 145 3.39 -9.46 10.44
CA LYS A 145 3.55 -10.92 10.22
C LYS A 145 2.26 -11.68 10.50
N GLU A 146 1.57 -11.35 11.60
CA GLU A 146 0.27 -11.93 11.93
C GLU A 146 -0.79 -11.57 10.87
N ALA A 147 -0.83 -10.31 10.43
CA ALA A 147 -1.70 -9.87 9.34
C ALA A 147 -1.43 -10.64 8.03
N CYS A 148 -0.20 -11.08 7.75
CA CYS A 148 0.11 -11.90 6.58
C CYS A 148 -0.53 -13.29 6.61
N GLN A 149 -0.97 -13.76 7.77
CA GLN A 149 -1.65 -15.06 7.89
C GLN A 149 -3.12 -14.98 7.44
N HIS A 150 -3.76 -13.81 7.63
CA HIS A 150 -5.20 -13.62 7.43
C HIS A 150 -5.54 -12.68 6.27
N PHE A 151 -4.73 -11.65 6.02
CA PHE A 151 -5.01 -10.53 5.12
C PHE A 151 -3.91 -10.34 4.06
N LYS A 152 -3.49 -11.44 3.42
CA LYS A 152 -2.31 -11.51 2.53
C LYS A 152 -2.26 -10.39 1.49
N LEU A 153 -3.35 -10.15 0.76
CA LEU A 153 -3.39 -9.14 -0.30
C LEU A 153 -2.95 -7.75 0.21
N HIS A 154 -3.50 -7.33 1.34
CA HIS A 154 -3.23 -6.01 1.91
C HIS A 154 -1.89 -5.98 2.62
N ALA A 155 -1.56 -7.02 3.40
CA ALA A 155 -0.29 -7.10 4.11
C ALA A 155 0.91 -7.15 3.14
N PHE A 156 0.80 -7.87 2.02
CA PHE A 156 1.85 -7.88 0.99
C PHE A 156 1.98 -6.53 0.29
N GLY A 157 0.89 -5.76 0.22
CA GLY A 157 0.94 -4.36 -0.20
C GLY A 157 1.75 -3.51 0.77
N VAL A 158 1.53 -3.66 2.08
CA VAL A 158 2.34 -2.99 3.12
C VAL A 158 3.82 -3.32 2.94
N ILE A 159 4.18 -4.61 2.85
CA ILE A 159 5.58 -5.04 2.68
C ILE A 159 6.17 -4.43 1.39
N ASN A 160 5.44 -4.49 0.28
CA ASN A 160 5.88 -3.88 -0.98
C ASN A 160 6.16 -2.38 -0.82
N HIS A 161 5.26 -1.63 -0.18
CA HIS A 161 5.46 -0.20 0.01
C HIS A 161 6.63 0.12 0.95
N LEU A 162 6.73 -0.59 2.08
CA LEU A 162 7.83 -0.45 3.05
C LEU A 162 9.19 -0.80 2.43
N SER A 163 9.26 -1.86 1.62
CA SER A 163 10.50 -2.34 1.00
C SER A 163 11.16 -1.36 0.02
N ARG A 164 10.46 -0.29 -0.39
CA ARG A 164 11.02 0.79 -1.22
C ARG A 164 11.79 1.83 -0.40
N CYS A 165 11.56 1.89 0.90
CA CYS A 165 12.30 2.75 1.81
C CYS A 165 13.49 1.96 2.37
N GLU A 166 14.71 2.50 2.22
CA GLU A 166 15.95 1.78 2.50
C GLU A 166 16.02 1.26 3.95
N GLU A 167 15.74 2.11 4.93
CA GLU A 167 15.78 1.72 6.34
C GLU A 167 14.67 0.73 6.71
N ALA A 168 13.48 0.90 6.13
CA ALA A 168 12.39 -0.06 6.33
C ALA A 168 12.71 -1.42 5.68
N ALA A 169 13.35 -1.43 4.50
CA ALA A 169 13.83 -2.65 3.85
C ALA A 169 14.85 -3.39 4.74
N LYS A 170 15.83 -2.68 5.33
CA LYS A 170 16.79 -3.27 6.29
C LYS A 170 16.08 -3.92 7.47
N VAL A 171 15.06 -3.27 8.04
CA VAL A 171 14.25 -3.82 9.12
C VAL A 171 13.50 -5.08 8.67
N LEU A 172 12.82 -5.05 7.52
CA LEU A 172 12.09 -6.20 6.98
C LEU A 172 13.01 -7.40 6.72
N VAL A 173 14.20 -7.17 6.18
CA VAL A 173 15.22 -8.21 5.95
C VAL A 173 15.69 -8.79 7.27
N ARG A 174 16.12 -7.94 8.22
CA ARG A 174 16.59 -8.34 9.55
C ARG A 174 15.55 -9.17 10.29
N ASP A 175 14.28 -8.75 10.21
CA ASP A 175 13.17 -9.43 10.88
C ASP A 175 12.62 -10.62 10.06
N GLY A 176 13.30 -11.04 9.00
CA GLY A 176 13.09 -12.33 8.33
C GLY A 176 11.89 -12.38 7.39
N PHE A 177 11.37 -11.26 6.89
CA PHE A 177 10.21 -11.26 5.98
C PHE A 177 10.47 -12.04 4.68
N VAL A 178 11.70 -12.04 4.16
CA VAL A 178 12.05 -12.79 2.95
C VAL A 178 11.83 -14.30 3.16
N ALA A 179 12.51 -14.88 4.14
CA ALA A 179 12.51 -16.32 4.38
C ALA A 179 11.22 -16.82 5.06
N GLN A 180 10.62 -16.03 5.96
CA GLN A 180 9.49 -16.47 6.78
C GLN A 180 8.12 -16.15 6.16
N VAL A 181 8.04 -15.15 5.27
CA VAL A 181 6.75 -14.63 4.78
C VAL A 181 6.66 -14.70 3.25
N LEU A 182 7.60 -14.06 2.54
CA LEU A 182 7.52 -13.89 1.09
C LEU A 182 7.79 -15.21 0.36
N LEU A 183 8.96 -15.83 0.53
CA LEU A 183 9.31 -17.06 -0.19
C LEU A 183 8.29 -18.19 0.03
N PRO A 184 7.87 -18.53 1.28
CA PRO A 184 6.89 -19.59 1.50
C PRO A 184 5.51 -19.31 0.88
N SER A 185 5.18 -18.05 0.63
CA SER A 185 3.92 -17.65 0.01
C SER A 185 3.99 -17.65 -1.51
N LEU A 186 5.15 -17.33 -2.08
CA LEU A 186 5.36 -17.22 -3.54
C LEU A 186 5.72 -18.56 -4.19
N GLU A 187 6.24 -19.52 -3.43
CA GLU A 187 6.60 -20.85 -3.94
C GLU A 187 5.42 -21.80 -4.12
N LYS A 188 4.24 -21.46 -3.58
CA LYS A 188 3.03 -22.27 -3.73
C LYS A 188 2.51 -22.16 -5.15
N SER A 189 2.73 -23.21 -5.94
CA SER A 189 2.13 -23.34 -7.27
C SER A 189 0.61 -23.48 -7.16
N HIS A 190 -0.11 -22.65 -7.89
CA HIS A 190 -1.57 -22.73 -8.02
C HIS A 190 -1.93 -22.91 -9.50
N PRO A 191 -2.65 -24.00 -9.85
CA PRO A 191 -2.99 -24.29 -11.25
C PRO A 191 -3.91 -23.23 -11.90
N THR A 192 -4.70 -22.53 -11.09
CA THR A 192 -5.49 -21.36 -11.50
C THR A 192 -5.46 -20.30 -10.39
N LEU A 193 -5.07 -19.08 -10.75
CA LEU A 193 -5.03 -17.96 -9.80
C LEU A 193 -6.35 -17.20 -9.83
N SER A 194 -6.97 -17.00 -8.66
CA SER A 194 -8.00 -15.98 -8.50
C SER A 194 -7.37 -14.59 -8.68
N SER A 195 -8.18 -13.57 -8.99
CA SER A 195 -7.70 -12.18 -9.09
C SER A 195 -7.00 -11.73 -7.79
N GLU A 196 -7.52 -12.12 -6.62
CA GLU A 196 -6.90 -11.83 -5.33
C GLU A 196 -5.54 -12.50 -5.15
N HIS A 197 -5.41 -13.78 -5.54
CA HIS A 197 -4.13 -14.48 -5.49
C HIS A 197 -3.12 -13.88 -6.47
N GLU A 198 -3.55 -13.50 -7.68
CA GLU A 198 -2.70 -12.83 -8.66
C GLU A 198 -2.20 -11.48 -8.13
N ALA A 199 -3.07 -10.67 -7.52
CA ALA A 199 -2.68 -9.41 -6.89
C ALA A 199 -1.69 -9.63 -5.72
N THR A 200 -1.91 -10.68 -4.93
CA THR A 200 -1.01 -11.07 -3.83
C THR A 200 0.36 -11.48 -4.35
N MET A 201 0.41 -12.32 -5.39
CA MET A 201 1.64 -12.76 -6.05
C MET A 201 2.41 -11.57 -6.64
N ALA A 202 1.72 -10.67 -7.34
CA ALA A 202 2.34 -9.47 -7.91
C ALA A 202 2.96 -8.57 -6.83
N ARG A 203 2.22 -8.29 -5.74
CA ARG A 203 2.71 -7.48 -4.62
C ARG A 203 3.88 -8.13 -3.89
N GLY A 204 3.77 -9.43 -3.59
CA GLY A 204 4.83 -10.18 -2.92
C GLY A 204 6.10 -10.29 -3.76
N THR A 205 5.95 -10.48 -5.07
CA THR A 205 7.08 -10.52 -6.01
C THR A 205 7.82 -9.19 -6.06
N LEU A 206 7.09 -8.06 -6.15
CA LEU A 206 7.72 -6.74 -6.11
C LEU A 206 8.39 -6.46 -4.76
N ALA A 207 7.74 -6.83 -3.66
CA ALA A 207 8.34 -6.72 -2.34
C ALA A 207 9.66 -7.51 -2.26
N LEU A 208 9.66 -8.76 -2.75
CA LEU A 208 10.86 -9.59 -2.79
C LEU A 208 11.96 -8.92 -3.64
N ALA A 209 11.61 -8.41 -4.82
CA ALA A 209 12.55 -7.72 -5.72
C ALA A 209 13.21 -6.51 -5.05
N ASN A 210 12.42 -5.71 -4.35
CA ASN A 210 12.92 -4.55 -3.62
C ASN A 210 13.91 -4.99 -2.51
N LEU A 211 13.59 -6.04 -1.75
CA LEU A 211 14.42 -6.52 -0.64
C LEU A 211 15.69 -7.27 -1.08
N THR A 212 15.71 -7.85 -2.28
CA THR A 212 16.90 -8.59 -2.77
C THR A 212 18.10 -7.70 -3.09
N GLY A 213 17.90 -6.40 -3.32
CA GLY A 213 18.99 -5.45 -3.58
C GLY A 213 19.64 -4.87 -2.34
N SER A 214 19.07 -5.09 -1.15
CA SER A 214 19.48 -4.44 0.10
C SER A 214 20.66 -5.13 0.82
N GLY A 215 21.57 -5.78 0.08
CA GLY A 215 22.73 -6.50 0.64
C GLY A 215 22.49 -7.96 1.00
N MET A 216 21.43 -8.58 0.45
CA MET A 216 21.14 -10.01 0.60
C MET A 216 21.84 -10.82 -0.50
N GLU A 217 23.14 -11.06 -0.34
CA GLU A 217 23.84 -12.03 -1.18
C GLU A 217 23.25 -13.44 -0.93
N GLY A 218 22.70 -14.07 -1.98
CA GLY A 218 22.27 -15.49 -1.93
C GLY A 218 20.78 -15.77 -1.64
N CYS A 219 19.91 -14.77 -1.52
CA CYS A 219 18.46 -14.98 -1.31
C CYS A 219 17.60 -14.61 -2.52
N LEU A 220 18.16 -14.68 -3.73
CA LEU A 220 17.40 -14.42 -4.95
C LEU A 220 16.48 -15.59 -5.27
N PRO A 221 15.24 -15.32 -5.72
CA PRO A 221 14.34 -16.38 -6.14
C PRO A 221 14.87 -17.01 -7.43
N ASP A 222 15.23 -18.29 -7.38
CA ASP A 222 15.42 -19.14 -8.57
C ASP A 222 14.07 -19.62 -9.15
N ASN A 223 12.98 -19.18 -8.54
CA ASN A 223 11.63 -19.56 -8.95
C ASN A 223 11.22 -18.78 -10.21
N ARG A 224 11.30 -19.46 -11.37
CA ARG A 224 10.86 -18.93 -12.67
C ARG A 224 9.46 -18.31 -12.65
N HIS A 225 8.53 -18.79 -11.83
CA HIS A 225 7.19 -18.21 -11.73
C HIS A 225 7.20 -16.80 -11.13
N VAL A 226 8.03 -16.57 -10.10
CA VAL A 226 8.22 -15.24 -9.48
C VAL A 226 8.84 -14.27 -10.48
N LEU A 227 9.87 -14.72 -11.20
CA LEU A 227 10.53 -13.91 -12.22
C LEU A 227 9.60 -13.59 -13.41
N ALA A 228 8.81 -14.56 -13.86
CA ALA A 228 7.76 -14.32 -14.86
C ALA A 228 6.69 -13.33 -14.37
N THR A 229 6.36 -13.37 -13.08
CA THR A 229 5.35 -12.46 -12.48
C THR A 229 5.81 -11.02 -12.52
N ILE A 230 7.07 -10.71 -12.17
CA ILE A 230 7.55 -9.31 -12.24
C ILE A 230 7.59 -8.77 -13.67
N VAL A 231 7.96 -9.61 -14.65
CA VAL A 231 7.92 -9.25 -16.08
C VAL A 231 6.48 -8.97 -16.53
N LYS A 232 5.53 -9.82 -16.12
CA LYS A 232 4.10 -9.62 -16.39
C LYS A 232 3.59 -8.30 -15.78
N VAL A 233 3.98 -7.98 -14.55
CA VAL A 233 3.61 -6.73 -13.89
C VAL A 233 4.17 -5.53 -14.66
N LEU A 234 5.44 -5.59 -15.11
CA LEU A 234 6.03 -4.52 -15.91
C LEU A 234 5.30 -4.35 -17.25
N ASP A 235 4.96 -5.44 -17.93
CA ASP A 235 4.23 -5.39 -19.20
C ASP A 235 2.85 -4.72 -19.06
N HIS A 236 2.10 -5.05 -18.01
CA HIS A 236 0.83 -4.38 -17.72
C HIS A 236 1.03 -2.90 -17.38
N ALA A 237 2.04 -2.57 -16.57
CA ALA A 237 2.39 -1.19 -16.23
C ALA A 237 2.76 -0.37 -17.47
N ALA A 238 3.56 -0.94 -18.38
CA ALA A 238 4.00 -0.31 -19.62
C ALA A 238 2.85 0.01 -20.57
N ARG A 239 1.84 -0.87 -20.63
CA ARG A 239 0.63 -0.70 -21.44
C ARG A 239 -0.44 0.19 -20.78
N GLY A 240 -0.20 0.66 -19.55
CA GLY A 240 -1.20 1.43 -18.79
C GLY A 240 -2.45 0.62 -18.43
N VAL A 241 -2.38 -0.71 -18.41
CA VAL A 241 -3.52 -1.58 -18.10
C VAL A 241 -3.42 -2.13 -16.67
N ARG A 242 -4.58 -2.44 -16.08
CA ARG A 242 -4.64 -3.02 -14.74
C ARG A 242 -4.25 -4.50 -14.79
N LEU A 243 -3.57 -4.97 -13.74
CA LEU A 243 -3.36 -6.39 -13.46
C LEU A 243 -3.99 -6.68 -12.10
N ALA A 244 -4.90 -7.66 -12.04
CA ALA A 244 -5.67 -7.98 -10.83
C ALA A 244 -6.29 -6.74 -10.16
N SER A 245 -6.92 -5.87 -10.97
CA SER A 245 -7.50 -4.59 -10.54
C SER A 245 -6.52 -3.57 -9.94
N ILE A 246 -5.21 -3.78 -10.05
CA ILE A 246 -4.19 -2.82 -9.60
C ILE A 246 -3.61 -2.09 -10.82
N THR A 247 -3.53 -0.76 -10.72
CA THR A 247 -2.76 0.07 -11.67
C THR A 247 -1.32 0.09 -11.21
N TRP A 248 -0.42 -0.42 -12.05
CA TRP A 248 1.01 -0.47 -11.77
C TRP A 248 1.73 0.66 -12.49
N LEU A 249 2.75 1.24 -11.85
CA LEU A 249 3.58 2.29 -12.44
C LEU A 249 4.95 1.72 -12.83
N PRO A 250 5.42 1.91 -14.07
CA PRO A 250 6.70 1.36 -14.51
C PRO A 250 7.89 1.69 -13.58
N PRO A 251 8.05 2.94 -13.06
CA PRO A 251 9.16 3.26 -12.16
C PRO A 251 9.23 2.37 -10.92
N ALA A 252 8.08 2.01 -10.34
CA ALA A 252 8.02 1.16 -9.14
C ALA A 252 8.47 -0.28 -9.43
N VAL A 253 8.15 -0.80 -10.62
CA VAL A 253 8.54 -2.15 -11.04
C VAL A 253 10.02 -2.21 -11.46
N LEU A 254 10.48 -1.18 -12.18
CA LEU A 254 11.85 -1.05 -12.63
C LEU A 254 12.83 -0.94 -11.45
N PHE A 255 12.43 -0.30 -10.35
CA PHE A 255 13.22 -0.25 -9.12
C PHE A 255 13.54 -1.65 -8.58
N GLY A 256 12.54 -2.52 -8.43
CA GLY A 256 12.74 -3.90 -7.99
C GLY A 256 13.52 -4.73 -9.02
N LEU A 257 13.25 -4.56 -10.31
CA LEU A 257 13.97 -5.27 -11.38
C LEU A 257 15.46 -4.95 -11.39
N ARG A 258 15.84 -3.67 -11.20
CA ARG A 258 17.25 -3.26 -11.09
C ARG A 258 17.99 -4.10 -10.06
N ASN A 259 17.37 -4.34 -8.91
CA ASN A 259 17.95 -5.14 -7.83
C ASN A 259 18.11 -6.61 -8.23
N MET A 260 17.10 -7.20 -8.86
CA MET A 260 17.13 -8.60 -9.30
C MET A 260 18.13 -8.85 -10.44
N THR A 261 18.30 -7.90 -11.36
CA THR A 261 19.20 -8.05 -12.52
C THR A 261 20.69 -7.99 -12.17
N GLY A 262 21.04 -7.73 -10.91
CA GLY A 262 22.43 -7.79 -10.44
C GLY A 262 23.03 -9.19 -10.46
N ASP A 263 22.23 -10.26 -10.36
CA ASP A 263 22.69 -11.65 -10.52
C ASP A 263 22.51 -12.10 -11.98
N PRO A 264 23.60 -12.54 -12.66
CA PRO A 264 23.54 -12.98 -14.05
C PRO A 264 22.53 -14.11 -14.32
N ARG A 265 22.32 -15.03 -13.37
CA ARG A 265 21.39 -16.16 -13.52
C ARG A 265 19.94 -15.67 -13.51
N VAL A 266 19.61 -14.81 -12.54
CA VAL A 266 18.29 -14.18 -12.46
C VAL A 266 18.03 -13.32 -13.69
N CYS A 267 19.04 -12.55 -14.13
CA CYS A 267 18.96 -11.74 -15.34
C CYS A 267 18.67 -12.61 -16.58
N ALA A 268 19.38 -13.73 -16.76
CA ALA A 268 19.13 -14.67 -17.86
C ALA A 268 17.69 -15.20 -17.84
N THR A 269 17.20 -15.67 -16.69
CA THR A 269 15.81 -16.16 -16.56
C THR A 269 14.79 -15.05 -16.81
N LEU A 270 15.03 -13.82 -16.36
CA LEU A 270 14.16 -12.68 -16.65
C LEU A 270 14.09 -12.38 -18.16
N VAL A 271 15.22 -12.48 -18.88
CA VAL A 271 15.26 -12.35 -20.34
C VAL A 271 14.45 -13.46 -21.01
N GLU A 272 14.59 -14.71 -20.57
CA GLU A 272 13.78 -15.84 -21.05
C GLU A 272 12.28 -15.67 -20.76
N CYS A 273 11.94 -15.00 -19.65
CA CYS A 273 10.57 -14.61 -19.32
C CYS A 273 10.04 -13.43 -20.17
N GLY A 274 10.85 -12.85 -21.05
CA GLY A 274 10.44 -11.80 -21.98
C GLY A 274 10.78 -10.38 -21.55
N LEU A 275 11.61 -10.18 -20.52
CA LEU A 275 11.97 -8.84 -20.02
C LEU A 275 12.50 -7.92 -21.14
N ALA A 276 13.37 -8.43 -22.02
CA ALA A 276 13.95 -7.66 -23.12
C ALA A 276 12.88 -7.08 -24.07
N SER A 277 11.85 -7.89 -24.41
CA SER A 277 10.75 -7.47 -25.26
C SER A 277 9.91 -6.37 -24.63
N VAL A 278 9.63 -6.47 -23.33
CA VAL A 278 8.87 -5.46 -22.57
C VAL A 278 9.66 -4.15 -22.48
N LEU A 279 10.95 -4.21 -22.16
CA LEU A 279 11.82 -3.03 -22.11
C LEU A 279 11.93 -2.33 -23.47
N ALA A 280 12.09 -3.10 -24.56
CA ALA A 280 12.07 -2.55 -25.92
C ALA A 280 10.73 -1.87 -26.25
N GLY A 281 9.61 -2.40 -25.75
CA GLY A 281 8.29 -1.76 -25.84
C GLY A 281 8.25 -0.40 -25.16
N ILE A 282 8.72 -0.31 -23.91
CA ILE A 282 8.77 0.95 -23.14
C ILE A 282 9.64 2.00 -23.85
N LEU A 283 10.82 1.61 -24.33
CA LEU A 283 11.73 2.54 -25.02
C LEU A 283 11.16 3.09 -26.33
N ARG A 284 10.42 2.26 -27.10
CA ARG A 284 9.73 2.72 -28.31
C ARG A 284 8.63 3.73 -28.00
N TRP A 285 7.90 3.57 -26.90
CA TRP A 285 6.90 4.53 -26.45
C TRP A 285 7.52 5.88 -26.07
N GLY A 286 8.66 5.86 -25.38
CA GLY A 286 9.39 7.09 -25.03
C GLY A 286 9.89 7.90 -26.24
N GLY A 287 10.01 7.28 -27.41
CA GLY A 287 10.41 7.94 -28.67
C GLY A 287 9.28 8.52 -29.50
N CYS A 288 8.02 8.19 -29.23
CA CYS A 288 6.86 8.60 -30.03
C CYS A 288 5.89 9.54 -29.30
N GLY A 289 6.18 9.94 -28.05
CA GLY A 289 5.23 10.61 -27.15
C GLY A 289 5.42 12.12 -26.94
N GLN A 290 5.90 12.87 -27.93
CA GLN A 290 5.90 14.35 -27.89
C GLN A 290 4.70 15.01 -28.61
N GLU A 291 3.77 14.24 -29.15
CA GLU A 291 2.54 14.77 -29.75
C GLU A 291 1.32 13.98 -29.25
N ALA A 292 0.80 14.36 -28.09
CA ALA A 292 -0.57 14.07 -27.64
C ALA A 292 -1.05 15.19 -26.71
#